data_AF-A0A179S545-F1
#
_entry.id   AF-A0A179S545-F1
#
_cell.length_a   1.000
_cell.length_b   1.000
_cell.length_c   1.000
_cell.angle_alpha   90.00
_cell.angle_beta   90.00
_cell.angle_gamma   90.00
#
_symmetry.space_group_name_H-M   'P 1'
#
loop_
_entity.id
_entity.type
_entity.pdbx_description
1 polymer ?
#
loop_
_entity_poly.entity_id
_entity_poly.type
_entity_poly.pdbx_seq_one_letter_code
_entity_poly.pdbx_strand_id
1 'polypeptide(L)'
;MNAIGRIPPTRGLVGIDVLLIEGRVIHLDDIPTAEEGRQLLAVLDGEIARIEDQLSVADLRGGDPEWRRRATTAHKRKRRIRPRLQERIGTLRRAERDQAHAADTLAATSAKDGRRRAFILAAQQLLSHEVVTEVWARAAELKPDLFMDGVPEGGRA
;
A
#
# COMPACT_ATOMS: atom_id res chain seq x y z
N MET A 1 -13.25 13.38 1.03
CA MET A 1 -13.20 12.74 -0.31
C MET A 1 -11.82 13.05 -0.89
N ASN A 2 -10.82 12.20 -0.64
CA ASN A 2 -9.44 12.47 -1.09
C ASN A 2 -9.14 11.67 -2.34
N ALA A 3 -8.99 12.40 -3.45
CA ALA A 3 -8.40 11.90 -4.67
C ALA A 3 -6.89 11.69 -4.43
N ILE A 4 -6.50 10.45 -4.16
CA ILE A 4 -5.10 10.03 -4.20
C ILE A 4 -4.70 10.03 -5.67
N GLY A 5 -3.77 10.92 -6.03
CA GLY A 5 -3.28 11.11 -7.39
C GLY A 5 -2.84 9.79 -7.99
N ARG A 6 -3.65 9.27 -8.93
CA ARG A 6 -3.25 8.17 -9.79
C ARG A 6 -2.12 8.69 -10.68
N ILE A 7 -0.91 8.23 -10.44
CA ILE A 7 0.18 8.38 -11.40
C ILE A 7 -0.30 7.72 -12.69
N PRO A 8 -0.46 8.46 -13.80
CA PRO A 8 -0.95 7.87 -15.03
C PRO A 8 0.05 6.80 -15.51
N PRO A 9 -0.40 5.61 -15.92
CA PRO A 9 0.50 4.59 -16.43
C PRO A 9 1.24 5.15 -17.64
N THR A 10 2.55 4.98 -17.65
CA THR A 10 3.44 5.45 -18.71
C THR A 10 3.01 4.81 -20.04
N ARG A 11 2.27 5.56 -20.85
CA ARG A 11 1.84 5.14 -22.19
C ARG A 11 3.09 5.00 -23.07
N GLY A 12 3.47 3.76 -23.39
CA GLY A 12 4.49 3.53 -24.41
C GLY A 12 5.12 2.14 -24.45
N LEU A 13 5.06 1.37 -23.37
CA LEU A 13 5.61 0.01 -23.35
C LEU A 13 4.49 -1.00 -23.08
N VAL A 14 3.95 -1.62 -24.13
CA VAL A 14 3.17 -2.86 -24.00
C VAL A 14 4.15 -3.99 -23.69
N GLY A 15 4.74 -3.96 -22.50
CA GLY A 15 5.94 -4.72 -22.18
C GLY A 15 5.78 -5.52 -20.90
N ILE A 16 5.42 -6.80 -21.01
CA ILE A 16 5.56 -7.83 -19.96
C ILE A 16 4.76 -7.58 -18.64
N ASP A 17 4.24 -6.38 -18.38
CA ASP A 17 3.44 -6.03 -17.20
C ASP A 17 1.94 -6.29 -17.38
N VAL A 18 1.62 -7.12 -18.38
CA VAL A 18 0.25 -7.44 -18.77
C VAL A 18 0.03 -8.94 -18.59
N LEU A 19 -0.80 -9.25 -17.60
CA LEU A 19 -1.27 -10.58 -17.27
C LEU A 19 -2.55 -10.87 -18.06
N LEU A 20 -2.58 -12.01 -18.76
CA LEU A 20 -3.77 -12.52 -19.43
C LEU A 20 -4.26 -13.73 -18.65
N ILE A 21 -5.40 -13.56 -17.97
CA ILE A 21 -6.10 -14.61 -17.21
C ILE A 21 -7.52 -14.68 -17.77
N GLU A 22 -7.96 -15.88 -18.18
CA GLU A 22 -9.35 -16.13 -18.62
C GLU A 22 -9.89 -15.13 -19.66
N GLY A 23 -9.03 -14.67 -20.58
CA GLY A 23 -9.39 -13.71 -21.62
C GLY A 23 -9.44 -12.24 -21.15
N ARG A 24 -9.15 -11.97 -19.88
CA ARG A 24 -9.03 -10.62 -19.33
C ARG A 24 -7.59 -10.16 -19.29
N VAL A 25 -7.39 -8.91 -19.69
CA VAL A 25 -6.10 -8.21 -19.67
C VAL A 25 -6.03 -7.44 -18.36
N ILE A 26 -5.05 -7.77 -17.53
CA ILE A 26 -4.79 -7.13 -16.24
C ILE A 26 -3.40 -6.53 -16.29
N HIS A 27 -3.30 -5.21 -16.05
CA HIS A 27 -2.03 -4.56 -15.88
C HIS A 27 -1.57 -4.71 -14.43
N LEU A 28 -0.30 -5.07 -14.21
CA LEU A 28 0.23 -5.28 -12.86
C LEU A 28 0.13 -4.00 -11.99
N ASP A 29 0.23 -2.83 -12.62
CA ASP A 29 0.13 -1.54 -11.94
C ASP A 29 -1.29 -1.21 -11.44
N ASP A 30 -2.31 -1.77 -12.10
CA ASP A 30 -3.71 -1.55 -11.74
C ASP A 30 -4.14 -2.39 -10.52
N ILE A 31 -3.29 -3.31 -10.05
CA ILE A 31 -3.56 -4.13 -8.86
C ILE A 31 -3.51 -3.22 -7.62
N PRO A 32 -4.64 -3.04 -6.90
CA PRO A 32 -4.76 -2.07 -5.84
C PRO A 32 -4.26 -2.58 -4.48
N THR A 33 -4.29 -3.90 -4.25
CA THR A 33 -3.98 -4.49 -2.93
C THR A 33 -3.08 -5.72 -3.05
N ALA A 34 -2.32 -5.99 -1.98
CA ALA A 34 -1.49 -7.18 -1.90
C ALA A 34 -2.30 -8.48 -1.81
N GLU A 35 -3.53 -8.42 -1.32
CA GLU A 35 -4.45 -9.57 -1.29
C GLU A 35 -4.93 -9.92 -2.70
N GLU A 36 -5.38 -8.93 -3.48
CA GLU A 36 -5.77 -9.15 -4.88
C GLU A 36 -4.59 -9.66 -5.71
N GLY A 37 -3.39 -9.09 -5.54
CA GLY A 37 -2.19 -9.59 -6.19
C GLY A 37 -1.87 -11.05 -5.84
N ARG A 38 -2.10 -11.47 -4.59
CA ARG A 38 -1.93 -12.88 -4.17
C ARG A 38 -2.92 -13.82 -4.84
N GLN A 39 -4.18 -13.43 -4.94
CA GLN A 39 -5.20 -14.22 -5.62
C GLN A 39 -4.85 -14.40 -7.10
N LEU A 40 -4.42 -13.33 -7.77
CA LEU A 40 -3.93 -13.39 -9.15
C LEU A 40 -2.70 -14.27 -9.30
N LEU A 41 -1.78 -14.25 -8.33
CA LEU A 41 -0.60 -15.11 -8.33
C LEU A 41 -0.99 -16.59 -8.21
N ALA A 42 -1.96 -16.93 -7.37
CA ALA A 42 -2.46 -18.30 -7.24
C ALA A 42 -3.11 -18.80 -8.54
N VAL A 43 -3.90 -17.94 -9.21
CA VAL A 43 -4.48 -18.26 -10.52
C VAL A 43 -3.38 -18.47 -11.57
N LEU A 44 -2.40 -17.58 -11.63
CA LEU A 44 -1.26 -17.68 -12.54
C LEU A 44 -0.47 -18.98 -12.33
N ASP A 45 -0.19 -19.33 -11.06
CA ASP A 45 0.52 -20.57 -10.72
C ASP A 45 -0.29 -21.81 -11.12
N GLY A 46 -1.62 -21.79 -10.93
CA GLY A 46 -2.51 -22.85 -11.40
C GLY A 46 -2.54 -22.99 -12.92
N GLU A 47 -2.54 -21.88 -13.67
CA GLU A 47 -2.46 -21.92 -15.14
C GLU A 47 -1.10 -22.41 -15.64
N ILE A 48 0.00 -22.04 -14.99
CA ILE A 48 1.34 -22.55 -15.31
C ILE A 48 1.36 -24.07 -15.15
N ALA A 49 0.91 -24.58 -14.00
CA ALA A 49 0.86 -26.01 -13.73
C ALA A 49 0.00 -26.76 -14.76
N ARG A 50 -1.19 -26.24 -15.10
CA ARG A 50 -2.05 -26.86 -16.12
C ARG A 50 -1.37 -26.94 -17.49
N ILE A 51 -0.62 -25.91 -17.91
CA ILE A 51 0.09 -25.94 -19.19
C ILE A 51 1.26 -26.94 -19.13
N GLU A 52 1.96 -27.05 -18.00
CA GLU A 52 3.02 -28.04 -17.79
C GLU A 52 2.48 -29.47 -17.89
N ASP A 53 1.34 -29.75 -17.27
CA ASP A 53 0.66 -31.05 -17.35
C ASP A 53 0.24 -31.36 -18.80
N GLN A 54 -0.37 -30.40 -19.49
CA GLN A 54 -0.79 -30.56 -20.88
C GLN A 54 0.41 -30.83 -21.81
N LEU A 55 1.51 -30.10 -21.64
CA LEU A 55 2.73 -30.31 -22.42
C LEU A 55 3.33 -31.71 -22.18
N SER A 56 3.34 -32.15 -20.91
CA SER A 56 3.82 -33.48 -20.53
C SER A 56 2.98 -34.60 -21.15
N VAL A 57 1.65 -34.46 -21.15
CA VAL A 57 0.74 -35.42 -21.79
C VAL A 57 0.94 -35.45 -23.31
N ALA A 58 1.13 -34.28 -23.94
CA ALA A 58 1.34 -34.18 -25.38
C ALA A 58 2.67 -34.78 -25.83
N ASP A 59 3.71 -34.74 -24.99
CA ASP A 59 4.98 -35.42 -25.22
C ASP A 59 4.84 -36.94 -25.26
N LEU A 60 3.95 -37.50 -24.44
CA LEU A 60 3.69 -38.94 -24.40
C LEU A 60 2.78 -39.43 -25.53
N ARG A 61 1.85 -38.59 -26.01
CA ARG A 61 0.78 -38.98 -26.95
C ARG A 61 0.98 -38.50 -28.38
N GLY A 62 2.02 -37.69 -28.64
CA GLY A 62 2.26 -37.10 -29.96
C GLY A 62 1.25 -36.01 -30.31
N GLY A 63 1.30 -34.89 -29.59
CA GLY A 63 0.39 -33.75 -29.80
C GLY A 63 0.69 -32.92 -31.06
N ASP A 64 -0.31 -32.12 -31.48
CA ASP A 64 -0.19 -31.17 -32.60
C ASP A 64 1.02 -30.21 -32.39
N PRO A 65 1.98 -30.16 -33.34
CA PRO A 65 3.15 -29.28 -33.26
C PRO A 65 2.79 -27.79 -33.14
N GLU A 66 1.72 -27.33 -33.77
CA GLU A 66 1.33 -25.92 -33.69
C GLU A 66 0.76 -25.56 -32.33
N TRP A 67 -0.16 -26.38 -31.81
CA TRP A 67 -0.63 -26.25 -30.44
C TRP A 67 0.52 -26.26 -29.44
N ARG A 68 1.50 -27.15 -29.60
CA ARG A 68 2.67 -27.24 -28.70
C ARG A 68 3.46 -25.94 -28.69
N ARG A 69 3.73 -25.35 -29.87
CA ARG A 69 4.41 -24.03 -29.96
C ARG A 69 3.63 -22.94 -29.24
N ARG A 70 2.30 -22.89 -29.39
CA ARG A 70 1.43 -21.92 -28.70
C ARG A 70 1.48 -22.13 -27.18
N ALA A 71 1.35 -23.36 -26.71
CA ALA A 71 1.39 -23.72 -25.29
C ALA A 71 2.75 -23.38 -24.65
N THR A 72 3.87 -23.73 -25.29
CA THR A 72 5.22 -23.35 -24.82
C THR A 72 5.41 -21.83 -24.76
N THR A 73 4.89 -21.09 -25.74
CA THR A 73 4.97 -19.62 -25.74
C THR A 73 4.16 -19.02 -24.60
N ALA A 74 2.93 -19.51 -24.38
CA ALA A 74 2.08 -19.10 -23.26
C ALA A 74 2.76 -19.41 -21.91
N HIS A 75 3.31 -20.62 -21.75
CA HIS A 75 4.06 -21.03 -20.56
C HIS A 75 5.23 -20.10 -20.26
N LYS A 76 6.09 -19.85 -21.26
CA LYS A 76 7.22 -18.91 -21.13
C LYS A 76 6.76 -17.51 -20.72
N ARG A 77 5.68 -17.01 -21.33
CA ARG A 77 5.13 -15.68 -21.00
C ARG A 77 4.65 -15.63 -19.55
N LYS A 78 3.86 -16.62 -19.12
CA LYS A 78 3.33 -16.69 -17.74
C LYS A 78 4.46 -16.81 -16.70
N ARG A 79 5.48 -17.64 -16.97
CA ARG A 79 6.68 -17.74 -16.10
C ARG A 79 7.47 -16.44 -15.98
N ARG A 80 7.51 -15.61 -17.04
CA ARG A 80 8.19 -14.29 -17.01
C ARG A 80 7.42 -13.24 -16.22
N ILE A 81 6.09 -13.32 -16.19
CA ILE A 81 5.23 -12.38 -15.45
C ILE A 81 5.26 -12.66 -13.94
N ARG A 82 5.33 -13.94 -13.56
CA ARG A 82 5.32 -14.39 -12.16
C ARG A 82 6.25 -13.58 -11.22
N PRO A 83 7.57 -13.41 -11.48
CA PRO A 83 8.44 -12.65 -10.58
C PRO A 83 8.05 -11.18 -10.45
N ARG A 84 7.54 -10.55 -11.53
CA ARG A 84 7.08 -9.15 -11.48
C ARG A 84 5.83 -8.99 -10.63
N LEU A 85 4.89 -9.93 -10.75
CA LEU A 85 3.71 -9.95 -9.89
C LEU A 85 4.10 -10.13 -8.41
N GLN A 86 5.06 -11.01 -8.12
CA GLN A 86 5.60 -11.18 -6.76
C GLN A 86 6.26 -9.90 -6.21
N GLU A 87 7.05 -9.22 -7.04
CA GLU A 87 7.66 -7.94 -6.69
C GLU A 87 6.59 -6.87 -6.39
N ARG A 88 5.57 -6.76 -7.25
CA ARG A 88 4.44 -5.84 -7.06
C ARG A 88 3.71 -6.11 -5.75
N ILE A 89 3.41 -7.38 -5.44
CA ILE A 89 2.81 -7.78 -4.16
C ILE A 89 3.71 -7.35 -2.99
N GLY A 90 5.03 -7.55 -3.10
CA GLY A 90 5.99 -7.12 -2.09
C GLY A 90 5.94 -5.61 -1.83
N THR A 91 5.85 -4.81 -2.88
CA THR A 91 5.71 -3.35 -2.80
C THR A 91 4.39 -2.94 -2.15
N LEU A 92 3.28 -3.54 -2.57
CA LEU A 92 1.96 -3.29 -1.98
C LEU A 92 1.93 -3.62 -0.48
N ARG A 93 2.53 -4.74 -0.06
CA ARG A 93 2.64 -5.12 1.36
C ARG A 93 3.47 -4.15 2.20
N ARG A 94 4.48 -3.49 1.61
CA ARG A 94 5.24 -2.45 2.31
C ARG A 94 4.37 -1.22 2.48
N ALA A 95 3.77 -0.75 1.38
CA ALA A 95 2.88 0.41 1.41
C ALA A 95 1.70 0.24 2.39
N GLU A 96 1.05 -0.92 2.41
CA GLU A 96 -0.04 -1.24 3.34
C GLU A 96 0.43 -1.20 4.81
N ARG A 97 1.62 -1.73 5.11
CA ARG A 97 2.20 -1.67 6.46
C ARG A 97 2.56 -0.25 6.88
N ASP A 98 3.16 0.51 5.97
CA ASP A 98 3.53 1.90 6.23
C ASP A 98 2.28 2.76 6.50
N GLN A 99 1.20 2.52 5.76
CA GLN A 99 -0.10 3.15 6.00
C GLN A 99 -0.70 2.76 7.36
N ALA A 100 -0.64 1.48 7.73
CA ALA A 100 -1.12 1.01 9.03
C ALA A 100 -0.33 1.65 10.19
N HIS A 101 1.00 1.70 10.09
CA HIS A 101 1.85 2.34 11.09
C HIS A 101 1.60 3.84 11.22
N ALA A 102 1.37 4.53 10.09
CA ALA A 102 1.01 5.94 10.11
C ALA A 102 -0.36 6.16 10.81
N ALA A 103 -1.33 5.29 10.54
CA ALA A 103 -2.64 5.34 11.19
C ALA A 103 -2.55 5.10 12.71
N ASP A 104 -1.76 4.11 13.14
CA ASP A 104 -1.54 3.82 14.56
C ASP A 104 -0.86 4.98 15.28
N THR A 105 0.15 5.59 14.64
CA THR A 105 0.85 6.75 15.18
C THR A 105 -0.11 7.93 15.35
N LEU A 106 -0.95 8.19 14.35
CA LEU A 106 -1.97 9.25 14.40
C LEU A 106 -3.04 8.98 15.47
N ALA A 107 -3.47 7.73 15.63
CA ALA A 107 -4.40 7.34 16.68
C ALA A 107 -3.78 7.55 18.07
N ALA A 108 -2.51 7.18 18.24
CA ALA A 108 -1.78 7.36 19.48
C ALA A 108 -1.57 8.83 19.87
N THR A 109 -1.27 9.71 18.90
CA THR A 109 -1.17 11.17 19.14
C THR A 109 -2.55 11.73 19.48
N SER A 110 -3.59 11.39 18.73
CA SER A 110 -4.97 11.83 19.01
C SER A 110 -5.45 11.40 20.40
N ALA A 111 -5.10 10.20 20.86
CA ALA A 111 -5.46 9.72 22.21
C ALA A 111 -4.69 10.45 23.32
N LYS A 112 -3.44 10.89 23.07
CA LYS A 112 -2.70 11.74 24.02
C LYS A 112 -3.36 13.11 24.12
N ASP A 113 -3.76 13.70 23.00
CA ASP A 113 -4.40 15.01 23.00
C ASP A 113 -5.80 14.97 23.61
N GLY A 114 -6.57 13.89 23.37
CA GLY A 114 -7.84 13.65 24.05
C GLY A 114 -7.69 13.59 25.58
N ARG A 115 -6.67 12.88 26.08
CA ARG A 115 -6.35 12.83 27.53
C ARG A 115 -5.96 14.20 28.09
N ARG A 116 -5.12 14.95 27.37
CA ARG A 116 -4.71 16.32 27.77
C ARG A 116 -5.93 17.24 27.85
N ARG A 117 -6.80 17.20 26.85
CA ARG A 117 -8.04 18.00 26.82
C ARG A 117 -8.98 17.65 27.96
N ALA A 118 -9.19 16.36 28.22
CA ALA A 118 -10.03 15.90 29.32
C ALA A 118 -9.49 16.38 30.69
N PHE A 119 -8.17 16.31 30.89
CA PHE A 119 -7.52 16.85 32.09
C PHE A 119 -7.74 18.36 32.24
N ILE A 120 -7.52 19.14 31.18
CA ILE A 120 -7.71 20.60 31.21
C ILE A 120 -9.16 20.95 31.57
N LEU A 121 -10.13 20.27 30.96
CA LEU A 121 -11.56 20.49 31.26
C LEU A 121 -11.90 20.15 32.71
N ALA A 122 -11.38 19.04 33.23
CA ALA A 122 -11.59 18.67 34.63
C ALA A 122 -10.93 19.67 35.60
N ALA A 123 -9.71 20.14 35.29
CA ALA A 123 -9.03 21.16 36.08
C ALA A 123 -9.80 22.49 36.09
N GLN A 124 -10.36 22.90 34.95
CA GLN A 124 -11.19 24.11 34.85
C GLN A 124 -12.48 24.04 35.66
N GLN A 125 -13.03 22.84 35.90
CA GLN A 125 -14.22 22.66 36.74
C GLN A 125 -13.89 22.70 38.24
N LEU A 126 -12.67 22.36 38.63
CA LEU A 126 -12.25 22.26 40.04
C LEU A 126 -11.50 23.50 40.54
N LEU A 127 -10.81 24.21 39.65
CA LEU A 127 -9.98 25.38 39.98
C LEU A 127 -10.72 26.67 39.64
N SER A 128 -10.41 27.74 40.37
CA SER A 128 -10.90 29.07 40.02
C SER A 128 -10.25 29.57 38.73
N HIS A 129 -10.93 30.50 38.06
CA HIS A 129 -10.44 31.08 36.80
C HIS A 129 -9.06 31.76 36.96
N GLU A 130 -8.82 32.43 38.09
CA GLU A 130 -7.54 33.07 38.39
C GLU A 130 -6.40 32.04 38.47
N VAL A 131 -6.60 30.93 39.20
CA VAL A 131 -5.59 29.87 39.32
C VAL A 131 -5.31 29.21 37.97
N VAL A 132 -6.34 29.00 37.14
CA VAL A 132 -6.14 28.48 35.78
C VAL A 132 -5.30 29.43 34.92
N THR A 133 -5.50 30.74 35.06
CA THR A 133 -4.76 31.77 34.32
C THR A 133 -3.30 31.85 34.78
N GLU A 134 -3.04 31.75 36.08
CA GLU A 134 -1.68 31.69 36.63
C GLU A 134 -0.94 30.42 36.18
N VAL A 135 -1.61 29.27 36.22
CA VAL A 135 -1.04 28.01 35.71
C VAL A 135 -0.70 28.13 34.22
N TRP A 136 -1.55 28.78 33.42
CA TRP A 136 -1.28 29.04 32.02
C TRP A 136 -0.05 29.94 31.80
N ALA A 137 0.03 31.06 32.52
CA ALA A 137 1.18 31.97 32.47
C ALA A 137 2.48 31.25 32.88
N ARG A 138 2.43 30.45 33.95
CA ARG A 138 3.58 29.67 34.40
C ARG A 138 3.99 28.59 33.41
N ALA A 139 3.02 27.96 32.73
CA ALA A 139 3.31 26.98 31.69
C ALA A 139 4.01 27.64 30.48
N ALA A 140 3.59 28.85 30.10
CA ALA A 140 4.23 29.64 29.04
C ALA A 140 5.67 30.03 29.40
N GLU A 141 5.94 30.37 30.65
CA GLU A 141 7.32 30.62 31.13
C GLU A 141 8.20 29.37 31.11
N LEU A 142 7.65 28.20 31.48
CA LEU A 142 8.40 26.95 31.57
C LEU A 142 8.69 26.33 30.19
N LYS A 143 7.79 26.54 29.22
CA LYS A 143 7.86 25.96 27.88
C LYS A 143 7.50 27.00 26.82
N PRO A 144 8.26 28.09 26.69
CA PRO A 144 7.93 29.20 25.78
C PRO A 144 7.74 28.74 24.33
N ASP A 145 8.53 27.77 23.86
CA ASP A 145 8.46 27.24 22.50
C ASP A 145 7.09 26.65 22.12
N LEU A 146 6.29 26.22 23.10
CA LEU A 146 4.95 25.65 22.88
C LEU A 146 3.83 26.70 22.88
N PHE A 147 4.12 27.94 23.27
CA PHE A 147 3.16 29.05 23.41
C PHE A 147 3.45 30.20 22.41
N MET A 148 4.47 30.05 21.57
CA MET A 148 4.76 30.98 20.48
C MET A 148 3.95 30.58 19.23
N ASP A 149 2.86 31.30 18.96
CA ASP A 149 2.14 31.17 17.70
C ASP A 149 3.03 31.66 16.53
N GLY A 150 3.48 30.74 15.68
CA GLY A 150 3.81 31.04 14.28
C GLY A 150 5.15 31.74 13.98
N VAL A 151 6.29 31.14 14.33
CA VAL A 151 7.48 31.27 13.47
C VAL A 151 7.62 29.98 12.67
N PRO A 152 7.33 29.98 11.35
CA PRO A 152 7.63 28.83 10.52
C PRO A 152 9.15 28.61 10.58
N GLU A 153 9.58 27.43 11.04
CA GLU A 153 10.99 27.05 10.99
C GLU A 153 11.49 27.24 9.55
N GLY A 154 12.44 28.16 9.40
CA GLY A 154 13.02 28.51 8.13
C GLY A 154 13.60 27.28 7.44
N GLY A 155 13.14 27.06 6.20
CA GLY A 155 13.85 26.24 5.24
C GLY A 155 15.27 26.76 5.09
N ARG A 156 16.24 25.95 5.50
CA ARG A 156 17.63 26.09 5.04
C ARG A 156 17.70 25.53 3.62
N ALA A 157 17.84 26.44 2.67
CA ALA A 157 18.45 26.19 1.37
C ALA A 157 19.96 25.90 1.55
#